data_AF-A0A920S1H3-F1
#
_entry.id   AF-A0A920S1H3-F1
#
_cell.length_a   1.000
_cell.length_b   1.000
_cell.length_c   1.000
_cell.angle_alpha   90.00
_cell.angle_beta   90.00
_cell.angle_gamma   90.00
#
_symmetry.space_group_name_H-M   'P 1'
#
loop_
_entity.id
_entity.type
_entity.pdbx_description
1 polymer ?
#
loop_
_entity_poly.entity_id
_entity_poly.type
_entity_poly.pdbx_seq_one_letter_code
_entity_poly.pdbx_strand_id
1 'polypeptide(L)' 'MELVRSIKKVKSPELIVCVDQEGGRVQRFRQGFYKLPSFNELGKIYDRTKEEGLRASFLAAQV' A
#
# COMPACT_ATOMS: atom_id res chain seq x y z
N MET A 1 7.21 -3.87 15.25
CA MET A 1 8.49 -4.11 14.54
C MET A 1 9.18 -5.42 14.89
N GLU A 2 8.74 -6.17 15.91
CA GLU A 2 9.45 -7.37 16.39
C GLU A 2 9.49 -8.53 15.37
N LEU A 3 8.37 -8.82 14.71
CA LEU A 3 8.28 -9.91 13.72
C LEU A 3 9.24 -9.74 12.53
N VAL A 4 9.29 -8.56 11.93
CA VAL A 4 10.21 -8.30 10.80
C VAL A 4 11.66 -8.50 11.23
N ARG A 5 12.00 -8.07 12.45
CA ARG A 5 13.35 -8.25 13.02
C ARG A 5 13.67 -9.73 13.24
N SER A 6 12.73 -10.55 13.71
CA SER A 6 12.97 -11.98 13.89
C SER A 6 13.13 -12.71 12.56
N ILE A 7 12.31 -12.39 11.55
CA ILE A 7 12.43 -12.95 10.19
C ILE A 7 13.81 -12.66 9.59
N LYS A 8 14.28 -11.40 9.67
CA LYS A 8 15.58 -11.01 9.12
C LYS A 8 16.77 -11.74 9.75
N LYS A 9 16.65 -12.14 11.02
CA LYS A 9 17.69 -12.88 11.75
C LYS A 9 17.79 -14.36 11.36
N VAL A 10 16.83 -14.91 10.61
CA VAL A 10 16.79 -16.35 10.29
C VAL A 10 17.97 -16.80 9.44
N LYS A 11 18.50 -15.96 8.54
CA LYS A 11 19.65 -16.30 7.70
C LYS A 11 20.43 -15.08 7.20
N SER A 12 21.62 -15.31 6.66
CA SER A 12 22.42 -14.34 5.91
C SER A 12 22.59 -14.78 4.45
N PRO A 13 22.37 -13.93 3.43
CA PRO A 13 21.87 -12.55 3.54
C PRO A 13 20.42 -12.48 4.04
N GLU A 14 20.05 -11.32 4.62
CA GLU A 14 18.71 -11.10 5.17
C GLU A 14 17.61 -11.38 4.13
N LEU A 15 16.49 -11.93 4.60
CA LEU A 15 15.31 -12.12 3.76
C LEU A 15 14.67 -10.76 3.42
N ILE A 16 14.28 -10.59 2.16
CA ILE A 16 13.37 -9.51 1.75
C ILE A 16 11.99 -9.83 2.31
N VAL A 17 11.37 -8.85 2.97
CA VAL A 17 10.01 -8.97 3.51
C VAL A 17 9.09 -8.09 2.67
N CYS A 18 8.12 -8.71 2.00
CA CYS A 18 7.12 -8.03 1.16
C CYS A 18 5.71 -8.21 1.75
N VAL A 19 4.79 -7.33 1.36
CA VAL A 19 3.38 -7.40 1.75
C VAL A 19 2.51 -6.82 0.63
N ASP A 20 1.33 -7.40 0.41
CA ASP A 20 0.32 -6.83 -0.49
C ASP A 20 -0.44 -5.71 0.23
N GLN A 21 0.10 -4.50 0.16
CA GLN A 21 -0.49 -3.31 0.75
C GLN A 21 -0.99 -2.36 -0.35
N GLU A 22 -1.93 -2.83 -1.16
CA GLU A 22 -2.43 -2.12 -2.34
C GLU A 22 -3.54 -1.11 -1.99
N GLY A 23 -4.45 -1.51 -1.10
CA GLY A 23 -5.63 -0.74 -0.73
C GLY A 23 -6.96 -1.44 -1.01
N GLY A 24 -8.04 -0.88 -0.45
CA GLY A 24 -9.36 -1.50 -0.50
C GLY A 24 -9.37 -2.92 0.07
N ARG A 25 -9.71 -3.92 -0.76
CA ARG A 25 -9.80 -5.33 -0.33
C ARG A 25 -8.42 -5.95 -0.08
N VAL A 26 -7.39 -5.48 -0.78
CA VAL A 26 -6.01 -5.99 -0.69
C VAL A 26 -5.18 -5.02 0.17
N GLN A 27 -5.55 -4.96 1.44
CA GLN A 27 -4.81 -4.22 2.46
C GLN A 27 -4.67 -5.11 3.67
N ARG A 28 -3.45 -5.62 3.92
CA ARG A 28 -3.15 -6.55 5.02
C ARG A 28 -3.12 -5.81 6.36
N PHE A 29 -2.47 -4.65 6.41
CA PHE A 29 -2.43 -3.82 7.62
C PHE A 29 -3.54 -2.77 7.58
N ARG A 30 -4.54 -2.90 8.45
CA ARG A 30 -5.73 -2.04 8.47
C ARG A 30 -5.81 -1.19 9.74
N GLN A 31 -5.80 -1.84 10.91
CA GLN A 31 -5.88 -1.13 12.18
C GLN A 31 -4.58 -0.38 12.46
N GLY A 32 -4.67 0.93 12.72
CA GLY A 32 -3.49 1.77 12.97
C GLY A 32 -2.71 2.16 11.71
N PHE A 33 -3.24 1.86 10.52
CA PHE A 33 -2.66 2.27 9.24
C PHE A 33 -3.66 3.13 8.47
N TYR A 34 -3.14 3.95 7.56
CA TYR A 34 -3.99 4.69 6.63
C TYR A 34 -4.81 3.71 5.77
N LYS A 35 -6.10 4.02 5.57
CA LYS A 35 -6.98 3.22 4.72
C LYS A 35 -6.78 3.64 3.28
N LEU A 36 -5.96 2.90 2.55
CA LEU A 36 -5.67 3.16 1.14
C LEU A 36 -6.94 2.96 0.30
N PRO A 37 -7.22 3.86 -0.67
CA PRO A 37 -8.32 3.67 -1.60
C PRO A 37 -8.07 2.42 -2.45
N SER A 38 -9.15 1.78 -2.92
CA SER A 38 -9.01 0.76 -3.96
C SER A 38 -8.59 1.40 -5.28
N PHE A 39 -7.88 0.65 -6.13
CA PHE A 39 -7.54 1.12 -7.48
C PHE A 39 -8.78 1.44 -8.33
N ASN A 40 -9.90 0.76 -8.09
CA ASN A 40 -11.18 1.08 -8.72
C ASN A 40 -11.71 2.47 -8.31
N GLU A 41 -11.54 2.88 -7.05
CA GLU A 41 -11.90 4.23 -6.60
C GLU A 41 -11.01 5.29 -7.27
N LEU A 42 -9.72 5.03 -7.41
CA LEU A 42 -8.80 5.91 -8.15
C LEU A 42 -9.18 5.99 -9.64
N GLY A 43 -9.53 4.86 -10.25
CA GLY A 43 -10.03 4.80 -11.64
C GLY A 43 -11.27 5.66 -11.85
N LYS A 44 -12.25 5.61 -10.94
CA LYS A 44 -13.43 6.47 -11.00
C LYS A 44 -13.11 7.97 -10.94
N ILE A 45 -12.05 8.36 -10.23
CA ILE A 45 -11.60 9.77 -10.20
C ILE A 45 -10.95 10.12 -11.54
N TYR A 46 -10.11 9.22 -12.06
CA TYR A 46 -9.48 9.37 -13.37
C TYR A 46 -10.51 9.52 -14.51
N ASP A 47 -11.59 8.74 -14.46
CA ASP A 47 -12.69 8.80 -15.43
C ASP A 47 -13.45 10.14 -15.39
N ARG A 48 -13.47 10.82 -14.24
CA ARG A 48 -14.01 12.19 -14.13
C ARG A 48 -13.05 13.18 -14.76
N THR A 49 -11.82 13.22 -14.27
CA THR A 49 -10.74 14.00 -14.87
C THR A 49 -9.40 13.27 -14.73
N LYS A 50 -8.65 13.23 -15.83
CA LYS A 50 -7.30 12.64 -15.85
C LYS A 50 -6.38 13.28 -14.81
N GLU A 51 -6.43 14.61 -14.68
CA GLU A 51 -5.57 15.36 -13.76
C GLU A 51 -5.84 15.00 -12.30
N GLU A 52 -7.10 14.96 -11.88
CA GLU A 52 -7.46 14.58 -10.51
C GLU A 52 -7.13 13.11 -10.25
N GLY A 53 -7.33 12.21 -11.21
CA GLY A 53 -7.00 10.80 -11.05
C GLY A 53 -5.51 10.56 -10.83
N LEU A 54 -4.66 11.25 -11.60
CA LEU A 54 -3.20 11.21 -11.41
C LEU A 54 -2.79 11.81 -10.08
N ARG A 55 -3.36 12.96 -9.70
CA ARG A 55 -3.10 13.60 -8.40
C ARG A 55 -3.53 12.72 -7.23
N ALA A 56 -4.70 12.10 -7.29
CA ALA A 56 -5.19 11.19 -6.28
C ALA A 56 -4.31 9.95 -6.14
N SER A 57 -3.88 9.37 -7.27
CA SER A 57 -2.97 8.22 -7.30
C SER A 57 -1.61 8.56 -6.70
N PHE A 58 -1.07 9.74 -7.01
CA PHE A 58 0.18 10.23 -6.43
C PHE A 58 0.08 10.39 -4.91
N LEU A 59 -0.96 11.06 -4.42
CA LEU A 59 -1.17 11.25 -2.98
C LEU A 59 -1.37 9.91 -2.25
N ALA A 60 -2.09 8.96 -2.85
CA ALA A 60 -2.30 7.63 -2.28
C ALA A 60 -1.01 6.80 -2.18
N ALA A 61 0.01 7.10 -2.99
CA ALA A 61 1.32 6.42 -2.93
C ALA A 61 2.29 7.06 -1.92
N GLN A 62 1.96 8.23 -1.36
CA GLN A 62 2.80 8.95 -0.40
C GLN A 62 2.46 8.67 1.07
N VAL A 63 1.39 7.91 1.32
CA VAL A 63 0.81 7.64 2.65
C VAL A 63 1.12 6.23 3.15
#